data_AF-A0A5A8CP48-F1
#
_entry.id   AF-A0A5A8CP48-F1
#
_cell.length_a   1.000
_cell.length_b   1.000
_cell.length_c   1.000
_cell.angle_alpha   90.00
_cell.angle_beta   90.00
_cell.angle_gamma   90.00
#
_symmetry.space_group_name_H-M   'P 1'
#
loop_
_entity.id
_entity.type
_entity.pdbx_description
1 polymer ?
#
loop_
_entity_poly.entity_id
_entity_poly.type
_entity_poly.pdbx_seq_one_letter_code
_entity_poly.pdbx_strand_id
1 'polypeptide(L)'
;MVGEAALFATVEAVETFVEEHYDDQLAYLRSNGEMRSGDHAGRHAEGNDGGVAELVRVIAACRDDEVSHKNDAASRGSPRQAQPVFVAAAVRAWARVIDAGSRLAVVASRAV
;
A
#
# COMPACT_ATOMS: atom_id res chain seq x y z
N MET A 1 -17.45 -21.13 5.49
CA MET A 1 -18.13 -19.89 5.92
C MET A 1 -17.74 -18.78 4.96
N VAL A 2 -18.69 -18.02 4.41
CA VAL A 2 -18.41 -16.95 3.44
C VAL A 2 -17.80 -15.71 4.11
N GLY A 3 -18.14 -15.47 5.39
CA GLY A 3 -17.71 -14.27 6.14
C GLY A 3 -16.20 -14.17 6.39
N GLU A 4 -15.55 -15.27 6.76
CA GLU A 4 -14.10 -15.27 7.03
C GLU A 4 -13.27 -15.08 5.76
N ALA A 5 -13.67 -15.72 4.66
CA ALA A 5 -13.04 -15.51 3.35
C ALA A 5 -13.22 -14.06 2.84
N ALA A 6 -14.39 -13.45 3.08
CA ALA A 6 -14.64 -12.06 2.72
C ALA A 6 -13.81 -11.07 3.58
N LEU A 7 -13.60 -11.38 4.87
CA LEU A 7 -12.74 -10.59 5.75
C LEU A 7 -11.30 -10.58 5.23
N PHE A 8 -10.70 -11.75 5.02
CA PHE A 8 -9.32 -11.84 4.54
C PHE A 8 -9.13 -11.22 3.16
N ALA A 9 -10.09 -11.37 2.26
CA ALA A 9 -10.06 -10.69 0.96
C ALA A 9 -10.22 -9.17 1.07
N THR A 10 -10.92 -8.67 2.09
CA THR A 10 -11.00 -7.23 2.36
C THR A 10 -9.66 -6.71 2.85
N VAL A 11 -9.04 -7.40 3.81
CA VAL A 11 -7.69 -7.05 4.29
C VAL A 11 -6.71 -7.07 3.12
N GLU A 12 -6.63 -8.16 2.36
CA GLU A 12 -5.74 -8.27 1.20
C GLU A 12 -5.94 -7.12 0.19
N ALA A 13 -7.18 -6.73 -0.10
CA ALA A 13 -7.48 -5.62 -1.00
C ALA A 13 -7.03 -4.26 -0.42
N VAL A 14 -7.25 -4.01 0.86
CA VAL A 14 -6.82 -2.77 1.53
C VAL A 14 -5.30 -2.71 1.61
N GLU A 15 -4.64 -3.77 2.06
CA GLU A 15 -3.17 -3.80 2.17
C GLU A 15 -2.50 -3.63 0.81
N THR A 16 -3.07 -4.20 -0.26
CA THR A 16 -2.57 -3.97 -1.63
C THR A 16 -2.68 -2.50 -2.02
N PHE A 17 -3.81 -1.85 -1.72
CA PHE A 17 -3.98 -0.43 -2.00
C PHE A 17 -2.99 0.44 -1.21
N VAL A 18 -2.76 0.14 0.08
CA VAL A 18 -1.83 0.90 0.92
C VAL A 18 -0.39 0.68 0.48
N GLU A 19 0.00 -0.55 0.10
CA GLU A 19 1.31 -0.86 -0.47
C GLU A 19 1.57 -0.03 -1.74
N GLU A 20 0.63 -0.04 -2.70
CA GLU A 20 0.72 0.77 -3.92
C GLU A 20 0.89 2.26 -3.60
N HIS A 21 0.19 2.74 -2.57
CA HIS A 21 0.30 4.14 -2.15
C HIS A 21 1.68 4.47 -1.55
N TYR A 22 2.25 3.59 -0.74
CA TYR A 22 3.61 3.79 -0.22
C TYR A 22 4.67 3.70 -1.31
N ASP A 23 4.48 2.83 -2.32
CA ASP A 23 5.35 2.77 -3.50
C ASP A 23 5.36 4.10 -4.26
N ASP A 24 4.19 4.68 -4.50
CA ASP A 24 4.06 6.01 -5.13
C ASP A 24 4.75 7.10 -4.30
N GLN A 25 4.58 7.09 -2.97
CA GLN A 25 5.24 8.05 -2.07
C GLN A 25 6.76 7.91 -2.10
N LEU A 26 7.29 6.68 -2.07
CA LEU A 26 8.74 6.42 -2.14
C LEU A 26 9.31 6.87 -3.48
N ALA A 27 8.62 6.59 -4.60
CA ALA A 27 9.04 7.04 -5.93
C ALA A 27 9.09 8.57 -6.00
N TYR A 28 8.07 9.26 -5.48
CA TYR A 28 8.05 10.72 -5.41
C TYR A 28 9.21 11.27 -4.57
N LEU A 29 9.43 10.74 -3.37
CA LEU A 29 10.51 11.21 -2.49
C LEU A 29 11.90 11.00 -3.07
N ARG A 30 12.15 9.86 -3.74
CA ARG A 30 13.43 9.56 -4.40
C ARG A 30 13.68 10.52 -5.58
N SER A 31 12.68 10.72 -6.44
CA SER A 31 12.80 11.63 -7.58
C SER A 31 13.07 13.08 -7.16
N ASN A 32 12.42 13.54 -6.08
CA ASN A 32 12.66 14.88 -5.53
C ASN A 32 13.99 14.99 -4.78
N GLY A 33 14.45 13.92 -4.13
CA GLY A 33 15.77 13.86 -3.51
C GLY A 33 16.88 13.96 -4.56
N GLU A 34 16.80 13.17 -5.63
CA GLU A 34 17.74 13.18 -6.75
C GLU A 34 17.79 14.55 -7.45
N MET A 35 16.63 15.18 -7.68
CA MET A 35 16.56 16.52 -8.26
C MET A 35 17.24 17.59 -7.37
N ARG A 36 17.13 17.48 -6.05
CA ARG A 36 17.78 18.39 -5.09
C ARG A 36 19.28 18.13 -4.96
N SER A 37 19.72 16.88 -5.07
CA SER A 37 21.14 16.52 -5.06
C SER A 37 21.88 16.93 -6.34
N GLY A 38 21.19 16.99 -7.48
CA GLY A 38 21.77 17.41 -8.76
C GLY A 38 22.09 18.91 -8.86
N ASP A 39 21.40 19.76 -8.07
CA ASP A 39 21.50 21.24 -8.15
C ASP A 39 22.44 21.84 -7.08
N HIS A 40 22.85 21.05 -6.07
CA HIS A 40 23.67 21.50 -4.95
C HIS A 40 24.98 20.71 -4.80
N ALA A 41 25.88 20.81 -5.79
CA ALA A 41 27.31 20.47 -5.63
C ALA A 41 28.09 21.51 -4.78
N GLY A 42 27.41 22.45 -4.12
CA GLY A 42 28.05 23.52 -3.38
C GLY A 42 27.20 24.08 -2.24
N ARG A 43 27.58 23.70 -1.02
CA ARG A 43 27.38 24.42 0.26
C ARG A 43 25.98 24.28 0.90
N HIS A 44 25.99 23.65 2.09
CA HIS A 44 24.95 23.57 3.14
C HIS A 44 23.88 22.45 3.01
N ALA A 45 24.31 21.18 3.06
CA ALA A 45 23.44 19.99 2.98
C ALA A 45 23.45 19.13 4.28
N GLU A 46 23.37 19.73 5.47
CA GLU A 46 23.36 18.96 6.74
C GLU A 46 22.02 19.00 7.49
N GLY A 47 21.05 19.85 7.09
CA GLY A 47 19.83 20.06 7.87
C GLY A 47 18.54 19.38 7.36
N ASN A 48 18.39 19.18 6.05
CA ASN A 48 17.12 18.73 5.45
C ASN A 48 17.19 17.32 4.83
N ASP A 49 18.36 16.89 4.36
CA ASP A 49 18.52 15.58 3.71
C ASP A 49 18.38 14.43 4.72
N GLY A 50 18.79 14.63 5.97
CA GLY A 50 18.56 13.65 7.05
C GLY A 50 17.09 13.43 7.35
N GLY A 51 16.26 14.48 7.26
CA GLY A 51 14.81 14.37 7.48
C GLY A 51 14.10 13.62 6.36
N VAL A 52 14.49 13.86 5.10
CA VAL A 52 13.92 13.12 3.95
C VAL A 52 14.37 11.67 3.96
N ALA A 53 15.64 11.39 4.29
CA ALA A 53 16.14 10.03 4.42
C ALA A 53 15.41 9.25 5.52
N GLU A 54 15.15 9.89 6.67
CA GLU A 54 14.38 9.30 7.75
C GLU A 54 12.93 9.02 7.35
N LEU A 55 12.29 9.96 6.65
CA LEU A 55 10.93 9.77 6.14
C LEU A 55 10.85 8.59 5.15
N VAL A 56 11.81 8.49 4.23
CA VAL A 56 11.92 7.35 3.29
C VAL A 56 12.07 6.05 4.06
N ARG A 57 12.88 6.03 5.11
CA ARG A 57 13.07 4.83 5.96
C ARG A 57 11.77 4.42 6.65
N VAL A 58 11.04 5.36 7.23
CA VAL A 58 9.77 5.07 7.93
C VAL A 58 8.72 4.58 6.94
N ILE A 59 8.55 5.24 5.80
CA ILE A 59 7.58 4.82 4.77
C ILE A 59 7.91 3.42 4.24
N ALA A 60 9.20 3.13 4.01
CA ALA A 60 9.63 1.80 3.58
C ALA A 60 9.32 0.73 4.63
N ALA A 61 9.52 1.02 5.91
CA ALA A 61 9.18 0.09 6.99
C ALA A 61 7.66 -0.16 7.05
N CYS A 62 6.83 0.88 6.95
CA CYS A 62 5.37 0.72 6.90
C CYS A 62 4.93 -0.11 5.70
N ARG A 63 5.53 0.12 4.52
CA ARG A 63 5.24 -0.69 3.32
C ARG A 63 5.54 -2.17 3.55
N ASP A 64 6.66 -2.49 4.19
CA ASP A 64 7.04 -3.87 4.48
C ASP A 64 6.06 -4.54 5.46
N ASP A 65 5.55 -3.77 6.43
CA ASP A 65 4.49 -4.22 7.34
C ASP A 65 3.20 -4.55 6.57
N GLU A 66 2.77 -3.72 5.62
CA GLU A 66 1.55 -4.02 4.82
C GLU A 66 1.73 -5.23 3.90
N VAL A 67 2.92 -5.44 3.36
CA VAL A 67 3.25 -6.67 2.62
C VAL A 67 3.13 -7.89 3.52
N SER A 68 3.59 -7.79 4.77
CA SER A 68 3.46 -8.84 5.78
C SER A 68 1.99 -9.13 6.09
N HIS A 69 1.18 -8.09 6.32
CA HIS A 69 -0.26 -8.20 6.57
C HIS A 69 -1.02 -8.82 5.39
N LYS A 70 -0.71 -8.41 4.16
CA LYS A 70 -1.26 -8.99 2.93
C LYS A 70 -0.95 -10.48 2.82
N ASN A 71 0.29 -10.87 3.08
CA ASN A 71 0.71 -12.27 3.03
C ASN A 71 0.04 -13.11 4.14
N ASP A 72 -0.09 -12.57 5.35
CA ASP A 72 -0.83 -13.23 6.45
C ASP A 72 -2.31 -13.42 6.06
N ALA A 73 -2.96 -12.38 5.53
CA ALA A 73 -4.33 -12.45 5.04
C ALA A 73 -4.50 -13.48 3.91
N ALA A 74 -3.59 -13.53 2.92
CA ALA A 74 -3.62 -14.51 1.85
C ALA A 74 -3.43 -15.95 2.38
N SER A 75 -2.56 -16.14 3.38
CA SER A 75 -2.29 -17.44 3.99
C SER A 75 -3.49 -18.00 4.76
N ARG A 76 -4.29 -17.13 5.39
CA ARG A 76 -5.49 -17.49 6.17
C ARG A 76 -6.76 -17.50 5.32
N GLY A 77 -6.80 -16.66 4.29
CA GLY A 77 -7.88 -16.54 3.32
C GLY A 77 -7.90 -17.65 2.29
N SER A 78 -6.77 -18.31 2.02
CA SER A 78 -6.71 -19.57 1.27
C SER A 78 -7.38 -20.67 2.10
N PRO A 79 -8.59 -21.10 1.72
CA PRO A 79 -9.20 -22.19 2.42
C PRO A 79 -8.41 -23.44 2.03
N ARG A 80 -7.95 -24.18 3.04
CA ARG A 80 -7.35 -25.52 2.92
C ARG A 80 -8.25 -26.55 2.17
N GLN A 81 -9.43 -26.12 1.74
CA GLN A 81 -10.49 -26.85 1.07
C GLN A 81 -11.06 -25.98 -0.06
N ALA A 82 -11.06 -26.49 -1.31
CA ALA A 82 -11.44 -25.73 -2.50
C ALA A 82 -12.85 -25.12 -2.35
N GLN A 83 -12.94 -23.79 -2.32
CA GLN A 83 -14.23 -23.09 -2.30
C GLN A 83 -14.96 -23.33 -3.63
N PRO A 84 -16.31 -23.36 -3.60
CA PRO A 84 -17.08 -23.33 -4.83
C PRO A 84 -16.76 -22.09 -5.67
N VAL A 85 -16.64 -22.25 -6.99
CA VAL A 85 -16.21 -21.19 -7.93
C VAL A 85 -17.04 -19.91 -7.79
N PHE A 86 -18.34 -20.02 -7.50
CA PHE A 86 -19.23 -18.88 -7.31
C PHE A 86 -18.87 -18.05 -6.07
N VAL A 87 -18.42 -18.67 -4.97
CA VAL A 87 -17.97 -17.96 -3.76
C VAL A 87 -16.68 -17.20 -4.06
N ALA A 88 -15.73 -17.83 -4.73
CA ALA A 88 -14.49 -17.18 -5.15
C ALA A 88 -14.75 -16.02 -6.13
N ALA A 89 -15.77 -16.11 -6.98
CA ALA A 89 -16.18 -15.01 -7.85
C ALA A 89 -16.78 -13.84 -7.07
N ALA A 90 -17.66 -14.12 -6.10
CA ALA A 90 -18.27 -13.10 -5.25
C ALA A 90 -17.23 -12.37 -4.39
N VAL A 91 -16.27 -13.10 -3.81
CA VAL A 91 -15.16 -12.52 -3.03
C VAL A 91 -14.29 -11.61 -3.90
N ARG A 92 -13.96 -12.01 -5.13
CA ARG A 92 -13.22 -11.16 -6.07
C ARG A 92 -13.99 -9.91 -6.50
N ALA A 93 -15.31 -10.02 -6.68
CA ALA A 93 -16.14 -8.87 -6.97
C ALA A 93 -16.16 -7.89 -5.78
N TRP A 94 -16.27 -8.41 -4.56
CA TRP A 94 -16.20 -7.62 -3.33
C TRP A 94 -14.86 -6.89 -3.18
N ALA A 95 -13.74 -7.59 -3.39
CA ALA A 95 -12.40 -6.99 -3.34
C ALA A 95 -12.26 -5.80 -4.30
N ARG A 96 -12.86 -5.88 -5.51
CA ARG A 96 -12.87 -4.75 -6.46
C ARG A 96 -13.68 -3.56 -5.99
N VAL A 97 -14.79 -3.80 -5.28
CA VAL A 97 -15.59 -2.70 -4.69
C VAL A 97 -14.76 -1.97 -3.64
N ILE A 98 -14.03 -2.71 -2.80
CA ILE A 98 -13.16 -2.13 -1.77
C ILE A 98 -12.01 -1.33 -2.39
N ASP A 99 -11.30 -1.89 -3.36
CA ASP A 99 -10.23 -1.18 -4.08
C ASP A 99 -10.72 0.13 -4.71
N ALA A 100 -11.84 0.08 -5.45
CA ALA A 100 -12.43 1.27 -6.04
C ALA A 100 -12.84 2.32 -4.98
N GLY A 101 -13.40 1.86 -3.86
CA GLY A 101 -13.75 2.72 -2.73
C GLY A 101 -12.55 3.42 -2.11
N SER A 102 -11.45 2.69 -1.85
CA SER A 102 -10.22 3.24 -1.28
C SER A 102 -9.59 4.29 -2.18
N ARG A 103 -9.52 4.03 -3.49
CA ARG A 103 -9.00 4.98 -4.48
C ARG A 103 -9.84 6.26 -4.53
N LEU A 104 -11.18 6.14 -4.54
CA LEU A 104 -12.08 7.30 -4.53
C LEU A 104 -11.93 8.12 -3.24
N ALA A 105 -11.77 7.47 -2.10
CA ALA A 105 -11.57 8.15 -0.82
C ALA A 105 -10.29 9.01 -0.81
N VAL A 106 -9.18 8.51 -1.37
CA VAL A 106 -7.93 9.28 -1.47
C VAL A 106 -8.04 10.43 -2.46
N VAL A 107 -8.76 10.25 -3.58
CA VAL A 107 -9.01 11.38 -4.49
C VAL A 107 -9.86 12.46 -3.81
N ALA A 108 -10.90 12.06 -3.09
CA ALA A 108 -11.74 12.98 -2.34
C ALA A 108 -10.96 13.72 -1.25
N SER A 109 -10.06 13.05 -0.52
CA SER A 109 -9.25 13.69 0.52
C SER A 109 -8.24 14.69 -0.03
N ARG A 110 -7.80 14.54 -1.29
CA ARG A 110 -6.94 15.52 -1.98
C ARG A 110 -7.71 16.73 -2.53
N ALA A 111 -9.04 16.65 -2.60
CA ALA A 111 -9.91 17.70 -3.12
C ALA A 111 -10.50 18.62 -2.04
N VAL A 112 -10.27 18.29 -0.76
CA VAL A 112 -10.64 19.08 0.42
C VAL A 112 -9.43 19.86 0.92
#